data_AF-A0A286IKY8-F1
#
_entry.id   AF-A0A286IKY8-F1
#
_cell.length_a   1.000
_cell.length_b   1.000
_cell.length_c   1.000
_cell.angle_alpha   90.00
_cell.angle_beta   90.00
_cell.angle_gamma   90.00
#
_symmetry.space_group_name_H-M   'P 1'
#
loop_
_entity.id
_entity.type
_entity.pdbx_description
1 polymer ?
#
loop_
_entity_poly.entity_id
_entity_poly.type
_entity_poly.pdbx_seq_one_letter_code
_entity_poly.pdbx_strand_id
1 'polypeptide(L)'
;MVYYSYHDDSIPNAAKTNILTVKPDILIDNTPGGLYGPGNFNSGCIPSYYTQLGIKVFSNITGGYEATTRPPYTTSLANNLNRIIAIKVDQATRDFLDEVSSFPNTSQKAYLEAIYNKCQSEGLKLILNPRVDSFDPWLLSHCDYLVSDEEYDGRGLTSSEQVDLNKIIVISRSVTTQQTAENLTAAAYNNSFAFYYPSYDANYQVWDSWLQSYFQATVQSQPTLIINGNTNITIGQSTTLSMPSCSHPIEWYDNPTATQPISSGATITVFPATNQTYYADCKKPLCTILRASLTINICVNNQIIPNVLTGENKIYKAPNSLQLNSQVASGANLQLQAGSQLLLLQGTNIQSGSVFKSEIKSCSE
;
A
#
# COMPACT_ATOMS: atom_id res chain seq x y z
N MET A 1 -6.64 -11.13 -6.38
CA MET A 1 -7.44 -11.52 -7.55
C MET A 1 -6.79 -12.70 -8.22
N VAL A 2 -7.53 -13.78 -8.41
CA VAL A 2 -7.13 -14.95 -9.20
C VAL A 2 -7.88 -14.90 -10.51
N TYR A 3 -7.15 -14.97 -11.63
CA TYR A 3 -7.71 -14.99 -12.97
C TYR A 3 -6.90 -15.95 -13.84
N TYR A 4 -7.52 -17.04 -14.28
CA TYR A 4 -6.86 -18.10 -15.07
C TYR A 4 -7.37 -18.20 -16.50
N SER A 5 -8.30 -17.31 -16.90
CA SER A 5 -8.72 -17.24 -18.29
C SER A 5 -7.53 -16.88 -19.17
N TYR A 6 -7.46 -17.47 -20.36
CA TYR A 6 -6.43 -17.08 -21.31
C TYR A 6 -6.69 -15.64 -21.81
N HIS A 7 -5.67 -14.80 -21.75
CA HIS A 7 -5.62 -13.52 -22.43
C HIS A 7 -4.19 -13.24 -22.90
N ASP A 8 -4.06 -12.46 -23.97
CA ASP A 8 -2.77 -12.01 -24.48
C ASP A 8 -2.67 -10.49 -24.30
N ASP A 9 -1.83 -10.07 -23.36
CA ASP A 9 -1.66 -8.65 -23.05
C ASP A 9 -0.87 -7.86 -24.08
N SER A 10 -0.24 -8.54 -25.06
CA SER A 10 0.45 -7.89 -26.18
C SER A 10 -0.53 -7.27 -27.18
N ILE A 11 -1.80 -7.67 -27.11
CA ILE A 11 -2.90 -7.13 -27.92
C ILE A 11 -4.01 -6.56 -27.02
N PRO A 12 -4.85 -5.65 -27.54
CA PRO A 12 -6.01 -5.15 -26.79
C PRO A 12 -6.94 -6.29 -26.39
N ASN A 13 -7.22 -6.41 -25.09
CA ASN A 13 -8.14 -7.41 -24.56
C ASN A 13 -8.92 -6.85 -23.34
N ALA A 14 -10.11 -7.41 -23.10
CA ALA A 14 -11.00 -6.94 -22.04
C ALA A 14 -10.45 -7.25 -20.65
N ALA A 15 -9.81 -8.42 -20.45
CA ALA A 15 -9.25 -8.83 -19.17
C ALA A 15 -8.23 -7.79 -18.66
N LYS A 16 -7.18 -7.50 -19.44
CA LYS A 16 -6.20 -6.45 -19.16
C LYS A 16 -6.84 -5.11 -18.82
N THR A 17 -7.79 -4.66 -19.64
CA THR A 17 -8.48 -3.39 -19.44
C THR A 17 -9.20 -3.35 -18.09
N ASN A 18 -9.89 -4.44 -17.75
CA ASN A 18 -10.62 -4.57 -16.49
C ASN A 18 -9.67 -4.63 -15.28
N ILE A 19 -8.59 -5.40 -15.37
CA ILE A 19 -7.56 -5.52 -14.32
C ILE A 19 -6.91 -4.17 -14.04
N LEU A 20 -6.49 -3.44 -15.09
CA LEU A 20 -5.88 -2.12 -14.97
C LEU A 20 -6.85 -1.07 -14.41
N THR A 21 -8.15 -1.29 -14.59
CA THR A 21 -9.20 -0.42 -14.05
C THR A 21 -9.39 -0.64 -12.54
N VAL A 22 -9.46 -1.90 -12.09
CA VAL A 22 -9.76 -2.21 -10.68
C VAL A 22 -8.52 -2.21 -9.78
N LYS A 23 -7.32 -2.45 -10.34
CA LYS A 23 -6.02 -2.39 -9.65
C LYS A 23 -5.98 -3.20 -8.35
N PRO A 24 -6.10 -4.54 -8.40
CA PRO A 24 -6.05 -5.35 -7.19
C PRO A 24 -4.65 -5.30 -6.55
N ASP A 25 -4.54 -5.46 -5.23
CA ASP A 25 -3.23 -5.53 -4.56
C ASP A 25 -2.38 -6.71 -5.06
N ILE A 26 -3.05 -7.83 -5.32
CA ILE A 26 -2.47 -9.09 -5.79
C ILE A 26 -3.22 -9.54 -7.04
N LEU A 27 -2.47 -9.90 -8.08
CA LEU A 27 -2.94 -10.58 -9.27
C LEU A 27 -2.22 -11.95 -9.35
N ILE A 28 -2.98 -13.03 -9.32
CA ILE A 28 -2.51 -14.39 -9.59
C ILE A 28 -3.02 -14.77 -10.97
N ASP A 29 -2.11 -14.97 -11.91
CA ASP A 29 -2.41 -15.14 -13.33
C ASP A 29 -1.34 -15.98 -14.04
N ASN A 30 -1.55 -16.30 -15.31
CA ASN A 30 -0.62 -17.06 -16.15
C ASN A 30 0.28 -16.11 -16.95
N THR A 31 1.54 -16.01 -16.55
CA THR A 31 2.56 -15.29 -17.34
C THR A 31 3.14 -16.20 -18.44
N PRO A 32 3.84 -15.65 -19.45
CA PRO A 32 4.51 -16.44 -20.50
C PRO A 32 5.43 -17.57 -19.99
N GLY A 33 6.13 -17.37 -18.89
CA GLY A 33 6.99 -18.35 -18.22
C GLY A 33 6.28 -19.25 -17.19
N GLY A 34 4.99 -18.99 -16.92
CA GLY A 34 4.17 -19.75 -16.00
C GLY A 34 3.73 -21.13 -16.53
N LEU A 35 2.79 -21.76 -15.84
CA LEU A 35 2.33 -23.12 -16.16
C LEU A 35 1.83 -23.29 -17.61
N TYR A 36 0.98 -22.36 -18.05
CA TYR A 36 0.28 -22.45 -19.33
C TYR A 36 0.94 -21.64 -20.45
N GLY A 37 1.92 -20.79 -20.13
CA GLY A 37 2.58 -19.93 -21.11
C GLY A 37 3.16 -20.67 -22.32
N PRO A 38 3.92 -21.79 -22.15
CA PRO A 38 4.42 -22.57 -23.28
C PRO A 38 3.33 -23.14 -24.19
N GLY A 39 2.17 -23.50 -23.63
CA GLY A 39 1.01 -23.98 -24.40
C GLY A 39 0.26 -22.85 -25.12
N ASN A 40 0.47 -21.62 -24.69
CA ASN A 40 -0.17 -20.41 -25.19
C ASN A 40 0.78 -19.59 -26.08
N PHE A 41 1.72 -20.22 -26.79
CA PHE A 41 2.70 -19.50 -27.64
C PHE A 41 3.54 -18.47 -26.87
N ASN A 42 3.74 -18.66 -25.57
CA ASN A 42 4.39 -17.71 -24.66
C ASN A 42 3.69 -16.34 -24.60
N SER A 43 2.37 -16.32 -24.78
CA SER A 43 1.53 -15.16 -24.45
C SER A 43 0.82 -15.38 -23.11
N GLY A 44 0.31 -14.30 -22.53
CA GLY A 44 -0.32 -14.32 -21.22
C GLY A 44 -0.40 -12.93 -20.58
N CYS A 45 -0.53 -12.93 -19.26
CA CYS A 45 -0.38 -11.75 -18.42
C CYS A 45 1.06 -11.21 -18.51
N ILE A 46 1.23 -9.95 -18.92
CA ILE A 46 2.56 -9.28 -18.98
C ILE A 46 2.78 -8.45 -17.71
N PRO A 47 3.63 -8.90 -16.75
CA PRO A 47 3.74 -8.29 -15.42
C PRO A 47 4.12 -6.80 -15.41
N SER A 48 4.91 -6.33 -16.38
CA SER A 48 5.38 -4.94 -16.44
C SER A 48 4.26 -3.92 -16.60
N TYR A 49 3.11 -4.31 -17.16
CA TYR A 49 1.93 -3.43 -17.26
C TYR A 49 1.26 -3.16 -15.92
N TYR A 50 1.35 -4.12 -14.99
CA TYR A 50 0.64 -4.09 -13.71
C TYR A 50 1.55 -3.65 -12.56
N THR A 51 2.80 -4.13 -12.54
CA THR A 51 3.77 -3.84 -11.47
C THR A 51 4.08 -2.35 -11.35
N GLN A 52 4.11 -1.60 -12.46
CA GLN A 52 4.25 -0.13 -12.45
C GLN A 52 3.09 0.59 -11.73
N LEU A 53 1.94 -0.07 -11.57
CA LEU A 53 0.78 0.43 -10.83
C LEU A 53 0.76 -0.04 -9.37
N GLY A 54 1.81 -0.72 -8.90
CA GLY A 54 1.89 -1.29 -7.57
C GLY A 54 1.20 -2.65 -7.41
N ILE A 55 0.64 -3.22 -8.48
CA ILE A 55 -0.01 -4.53 -8.46
C ILE A 55 1.05 -5.63 -8.31
N LYS A 56 0.89 -6.50 -7.31
CA LYS A 56 1.79 -7.64 -7.07
C LYS A 56 1.35 -8.81 -7.95
N VAL A 57 2.06 -9.02 -9.06
CA VAL A 57 1.79 -10.14 -9.98
C VAL A 57 2.51 -11.40 -9.52
N PHE A 58 1.73 -12.45 -9.28
CA PHE A 58 2.16 -13.82 -9.04
C PHE A 58 1.86 -14.65 -10.29
N SER A 59 2.89 -15.29 -10.85
CA SER A 59 2.68 -16.26 -11.92
C SER A 59 2.28 -17.61 -11.35
N ASN A 60 1.33 -18.27 -11.99
CA ASN A 60 0.83 -19.57 -11.56
C ASN A 60 1.72 -20.73 -12.05
N ILE A 61 2.11 -21.60 -11.12
CA ILE A 61 2.67 -22.94 -11.36
C ILE A 61 1.90 -23.96 -10.53
N THR A 62 2.10 -25.26 -10.78
CA THR A 62 1.42 -26.31 -10.02
C THR A 62 2.42 -27.31 -9.47
N GLY A 63 2.29 -27.62 -8.18
CA GLY A 63 3.03 -28.66 -7.51
C GLY A 63 2.52 -30.05 -7.87
N GLY A 64 1.24 -30.19 -8.24
CA GLY A 64 0.60 -31.50 -8.43
C GLY A 64 0.74 -32.39 -7.20
N TYR A 65 0.58 -31.78 -6.01
CA TYR A 65 0.86 -32.36 -4.70
C TYR A 65 2.27 -32.96 -4.66
N GLU A 66 3.24 -32.10 -4.99
CA GLU A 66 4.68 -32.41 -5.08
C GLU A 66 4.99 -33.58 -6.02
N ALA A 67 4.44 -33.47 -7.24
CA ALA A 67 4.55 -34.41 -8.36
C ALA A 67 3.91 -35.80 -8.13
N THR A 68 2.93 -35.91 -7.22
CA THR A 68 2.28 -37.19 -6.91
C THR A 68 1.00 -37.46 -7.70
N THR A 69 0.28 -36.42 -8.15
CA THR A 69 -1.06 -36.60 -8.77
C THR A 69 -1.15 -36.16 -10.23
N ARG A 70 -0.19 -35.39 -10.73
CA ARG A 70 -0.18 -34.86 -12.10
C ARG A 70 1.01 -35.36 -12.91
N PRO A 71 0.91 -35.36 -14.25
CA PRO A 71 1.99 -35.82 -15.11
C PRO A 71 3.31 -35.07 -14.86
N PRO A 72 4.46 -35.75 -14.87
CA PRO A 72 5.74 -35.17 -14.45
C PRO A 72 6.22 -33.99 -15.33
N TYR A 73 5.74 -33.89 -16.58
CA TYR A 73 6.09 -32.78 -17.47
C TYR A 73 5.51 -31.43 -17.02
N THR A 74 4.48 -31.41 -16.17
CA THR A 74 3.97 -30.18 -15.57
C THR A 74 4.41 -29.97 -14.13
N THR A 75 4.79 -31.01 -13.39
CA THR A 75 4.90 -30.91 -11.91
C THR A 75 6.23 -31.35 -11.32
N SER A 76 7.15 -31.90 -12.13
CA SER A 76 8.47 -32.29 -11.62
C SER A 76 9.21 -31.08 -11.04
N LEU A 77 10.04 -31.34 -10.01
CA LEU A 77 10.83 -30.29 -9.37
C LEU A 77 11.67 -29.53 -10.39
N ALA A 78 12.35 -30.24 -11.29
CA ALA A 78 13.17 -29.63 -12.33
C ALA A 78 12.36 -28.67 -13.22
N ASN A 79 11.15 -29.05 -13.61
CA ASN A 79 10.30 -28.19 -14.44
C ASN A 79 9.85 -26.93 -13.67
N ASN A 80 9.44 -27.07 -12.42
CA ASN A 80 9.02 -25.91 -11.62
C ASN A 80 10.21 -24.98 -11.29
N LEU A 81 11.40 -25.52 -11.02
CA LEU A 81 12.61 -24.70 -10.87
C LEU A 81 12.93 -23.90 -12.14
N ASN A 82 12.74 -24.49 -13.33
CA ASN A 82 12.91 -23.78 -14.60
C ASN A 82 11.84 -22.71 -14.82
N ARG A 83 10.57 -22.98 -14.43
CA ARG A 83 9.50 -21.98 -14.50
C ARG A 83 9.78 -20.77 -13.61
N ILE A 84 10.27 -20.97 -12.39
CA ILE A 84 10.63 -19.86 -11.50
C ILE A 84 11.66 -18.93 -12.13
N ILE A 85 12.64 -19.48 -12.86
CA ILE A 85 13.61 -18.69 -13.63
C ILE A 85 12.91 -17.93 -14.77
N ALA A 86 12.02 -18.57 -15.52
CA ALA A 86 11.27 -17.93 -16.60
C ALA A 86 10.34 -16.82 -16.09
N ILE A 87 9.65 -17.03 -14.96
CA ILE A 87 8.78 -16.07 -14.29
C ILE A 87 9.58 -14.82 -13.88
N LYS A 88 10.83 -14.99 -13.42
CA LYS A 88 11.73 -13.86 -13.17
C LYS A 88 12.02 -13.07 -14.44
N VAL A 89 12.25 -13.75 -15.57
CA VAL A 89 12.48 -13.11 -16.88
C VAL A 89 11.26 -12.33 -17.36
N ASP A 90 10.05 -12.81 -17.07
CA ASP A 90 8.80 -12.10 -17.35
C ASP A 90 8.63 -10.82 -16.50
N GLN A 91 9.50 -10.58 -15.52
CA GLN A 91 9.42 -9.48 -14.55
C GLN A 91 8.21 -9.60 -13.61
N ALA A 92 7.67 -10.81 -13.44
CA ALA A 92 6.80 -11.06 -12.30
C ALA A 92 7.62 -10.90 -11.02
N THR A 93 6.97 -10.41 -9.97
CA THR A 93 7.67 -10.20 -8.69
C THR A 93 7.56 -11.43 -7.79
N ARG A 94 6.70 -12.40 -8.16
CA ARG A 94 6.22 -13.45 -7.26
C ARG A 94 5.74 -14.70 -8.02
N ASP A 95 5.64 -15.80 -7.30
CA ASP A 95 5.25 -17.13 -7.78
C ASP A 95 4.13 -17.71 -6.91
N PHE A 96 3.16 -18.38 -7.55
CA PHE A 96 2.01 -19.03 -6.92
C PHE A 96 2.07 -20.53 -7.22
N LEU A 97 2.36 -21.33 -6.20
CA LEU A 97 2.41 -22.79 -6.31
C LEU A 97 1.06 -23.39 -5.91
N ASP A 98 0.29 -23.81 -6.91
CA ASP A 98 -0.99 -24.46 -6.73
C ASP A 98 -0.86 -25.96 -6.38
N GLU A 99 -1.92 -26.53 -5.80
CA GLU A 99 -2.02 -27.96 -5.48
C GLU A 99 -0.87 -28.44 -4.57
N VAL A 100 -0.76 -27.83 -3.40
CA VAL A 100 0.23 -28.18 -2.38
C VAL A 100 -0.38 -29.16 -1.37
N SER A 101 0.39 -30.14 -0.89
CA SER A 101 -0.09 -31.00 0.18
C SER A 101 -0.27 -30.22 1.49
N SER A 102 -1.41 -30.40 2.16
CA SER A 102 -1.66 -29.75 3.45
C SER A 102 -0.83 -30.30 4.61
N PHE A 103 -0.44 -31.58 4.55
CA PHE A 103 0.46 -32.23 5.51
C PHE A 103 1.58 -32.97 4.77
N PRO A 104 2.57 -32.26 4.21
CA PRO A 104 3.60 -32.86 3.38
C PRO A 104 4.48 -33.81 4.21
N ASN A 105 4.76 -35.00 3.66
CA ASN A 105 5.76 -35.92 4.23
C ASN A 105 7.19 -35.41 3.97
N THR A 106 8.22 -36.15 4.43
CA THR A 106 9.63 -35.74 4.28
C THR A 106 10.04 -35.43 2.83
N SER A 107 9.66 -36.26 1.86
CA SER A 107 9.99 -36.01 0.44
C SER A 107 9.27 -34.79 -0.13
N GLN A 108 8.01 -34.59 0.25
CA GLN A 108 7.20 -33.44 -0.18
C GLN A 108 7.73 -32.14 0.45
N LYS A 109 8.16 -32.17 1.72
CA LYS A 109 8.84 -31.04 2.36
C LYS A 109 10.13 -30.66 1.63
N ALA A 110 10.95 -31.63 1.27
CA ALA A 110 12.17 -31.37 0.49
C ALA A 110 11.88 -30.73 -0.88
N TYR A 111 10.80 -31.16 -1.55
CA TYR A 111 10.34 -30.54 -2.79
C TYR A 111 9.95 -29.06 -2.57
N LEU A 112 9.08 -28.79 -1.60
CA LEU A 112 8.57 -27.45 -1.31
C LEU A 112 9.68 -26.51 -0.83
N GLU A 113 10.62 -27.01 -0.01
CA GLU A 113 11.79 -26.28 0.43
C GLU A 113 12.69 -25.88 -0.75
N ALA A 114 12.90 -26.79 -1.72
CA ALA A 114 13.66 -26.47 -2.92
C ALA A 114 12.98 -25.37 -3.77
N ILE A 115 11.65 -25.42 -3.91
CA ILE A 115 10.88 -24.36 -4.59
C ILE A 115 11.01 -23.03 -3.84
N TYR A 116 10.78 -23.02 -2.52
CA TYR A 116 10.90 -21.81 -1.70
C TYR A 116 12.29 -21.19 -1.81
N ASN A 117 13.35 -21.99 -1.64
CA ASN A 117 14.73 -21.53 -1.74
C ASN A 117 15.03 -20.96 -3.13
N LYS A 118 14.51 -21.57 -4.19
CA LYS A 118 14.67 -21.05 -5.55
C LYS A 118 13.99 -19.69 -5.72
N CYS A 119 12.74 -19.54 -5.26
CA CYS A 119 12.05 -18.25 -5.26
C CYS A 119 12.85 -17.19 -4.50
N GLN A 120 13.33 -17.48 -3.30
CA GLN A 120 14.15 -16.53 -2.54
C GLN A 120 15.45 -16.15 -3.29
N SER A 121 16.12 -17.11 -3.92
CA SER A 121 17.34 -16.85 -4.69
C SER A 121 17.13 -15.94 -5.92
N GLU A 122 15.93 -15.98 -6.51
CA GLU A 122 15.53 -15.12 -7.64
C GLU A 122 14.92 -13.77 -7.17
N GLY A 123 14.80 -13.58 -5.85
CA GLY A 123 14.15 -12.42 -5.24
C GLY A 123 12.63 -12.40 -5.46
N LEU A 124 12.02 -13.57 -5.63
CA LEU A 124 10.58 -13.75 -5.80
C LEU A 124 9.94 -14.11 -4.46
N LYS A 125 8.68 -13.69 -4.28
CA LYS A 125 7.83 -14.11 -3.16
C LYS A 125 6.99 -15.32 -3.52
N LEU A 126 6.72 -16.21 -2.58
CA LEU A 126 5.98 -17.45 -2.83
C LEU A 126 4.63 -17.50 -2.09
N ILE A 127 3.55 -17.78 -2.82
CA ILE A 127 2.29 -18.29 -2.25
C ILE A 127 2.27 -19.82 -2.37
N LEU A 128 1.94 -20.51 -1.29
CA LEU A 128 1.54 -21.92 -1.32
C LEU A 128 0.02 -22.05 -1.24
N ASN A 129 -0.58 -22.94 -2.05
CA ASN A 129 -2.02 -23.17 -2.04
C ASN A 129 -2.39 -24.63 -1.72
N PRO A 130 -2.54 -24.99 -0.42
CA PRO A 130 -3.10 -26.27 -0.02
C PRO A 130 -4.63 -26.35 -0.12
N ARG A 131 -5.34 -25.22 -0.28
CA ARG A 131 -6.80 -25.13 -0.42
C ARG A 131 -7.62 -25.69 0.75
N VAL A 132 -7.02 -25.82 1.94
CA VAL A 132 -7.67 -26.35 3.14
C VAL A 132 -7.23 -25.63 4.40
N ASP A 133 -8.17 -25.48 5.34
CA ASP A 133 -8.05 -24.65 6.55
C ASP A 133 -7.34 -25.38 7.70
N SER A 134 -7.11 -26.68 7.52
CA SER A 134 -6.30 -27.54 8.37
C SER A 134 -5.05 -27.98 7.62
N PHE A 135 -3.89 -27.51 8.07
CA PHE A 135 -2.61 -27.73 7.40
C PHE A 135 -1.45 -27.76 8.40
N ASP A 136 -0.32 -28.31 7.99
CA ASP A 136 0.93 -28.35 8.77
C ASP A 136 1.52 -26.92 8.88
N PRO A 137 1.65 -26.36 10.10
CA PRO A 137 2.25 -25.03 10.30
C PRO A 137 3.66 -24.86 9.73
N TRP A 138 4.37 -25.97 9.48
CA TRP A 138 5.65 -25.97 8.76
C TRP A 138 5.58 -25.18 7.44
N LEU A 139 4.44 -25.24 6.72
CA LEU A 139 4.25 -24.53 5.45
C LEU A 139 4.44 -23.02 5.60
N LEU A 140 4.01 -22.43 6.72
CA LEU A 140 4.12 -20.98 6.97
C LEU A 140 5.56 -20.49 7.14
N SER A 141 6.50 -21.39 7.43
CA SER A 141 7.93 -21.09 7.45
C SER A 141 8.61 -21.22 6.08
N HIS A 142 7.91 -21.77 5.08
CA HIS A 142 8.41 -22.02 3.73
C HIS A 142 7.56 -21.32 2.66
N CYS A 143 6.91 -20.21 3.03
CA CYS A 143 6.18 -19.35 2.13
C CYS A 143 6.17 -17.90 2.63
N ASP A 144 5.87 -16.98 1.73
CA ASP A 144 5.57 -15.59 2.09
C ASP A 144 4.08 -15.42 2.40
N TYR A 145 3.22 -16.21 1.73
CA TYR A 145 1.78 -16.28 1.99
C TYR A 145 1.25 -17.69 1.75
N LEU A 146 0.09 -18.01 2.31
CA LEU A 146 -0.55 -19.31 2.17
C LEU A 146 -2.05 -19.14 1.94
N VAL A 147 -2.60 -19.79 0.92
CA VAL A 147 -4.05 -19.87 0.70
C VAL A 147 -4.62 -21.02 1.54
N SER A 148 -5.31 -20.68 2.63
CA SER A 148 -5.86 -21.69 3.55
C SER A 148 -7.28 -22.09 3.20
N ASP A 149 -7.98 -21.37 2.34
CA ASP A 149 -9.37 -21.72 2.03
C ASP A 149 -9.75 -21.17 0.66
N GLU A 150 -10.37 -22.01 -0.18
CA GLU A 150 -10.97 -21.59 -1.44
C GLU A 150 -12.50 -21.67 -1.44
N GLU A 151 -13.09 -21.97 -0.29
CA GLU A 151 -14.52 -22.01 -0.05
C GLU A 151 -14.86 -21.22 1.22
N TYR A 152 -14.10 -20.16 1.52
CA TYR A 152 -14.32 -19.36 2.71
C TYR A 152 -15.74 -18.80 2.71
N ASP A 153 -16.47 -19.00 3.79
CA ASP A 153 -17.89 -18.65 3.91
C ASP A 153 -18.16 -17.61 5.00
N GLY A 154 -17.10 -17.01 5.55
CA GLY A 154 -17.18 -16.11 6.71
C GLY A 154 -16.97 -16.80 8.06
N ARG A 155 -16.59 -18.08 8.07
CA ARG A 155 -16.21 -18.81 9.30
C ARG A 155 -15.12 -18.12 10.11
N GLY A 156 -15.01 -18.53 11.37
CA GLY A 156 -13.91 -18.12 12.26
C GLY A 156 -12.57 -18.81 11.93
N LEU A 157 -11.52 -18.38 12.63
CA LEU A 157 -10.15 -18.88 12.49
C LEU A 157 -10.00 -20.34 12.95
N THR A 158 -9.26 -21.15 12.17
CA THR A 158 -8.81 -22.47 12.62
C THR A 158 -7.50 -22.38 13.42
N SER A 159 -7.12 -23.48 14.09
CA SER A 159 -5.84 -23.57 14.81
C SER A 159 -4.62 -23.41 13.89
N SER A 160 -4.70 -23.88 12.64
CA SER A 160 -3.58 -23.77 11.68
C SER A 160 -3.38 -22.31 11.23
N GLU A 161 -4.47 -21.57 11.04
CA GLU A 161 -4.45 -20.18 10.59
C GLU A 161 -3.95 -19.21 11.67
N GLN A 162 -4.29 -19.47 12.94
CA GLN A 162 -3.89 -18.63 14.08
C GLN A 162 -2.38 -18.48 14.27
N VAL A 163 -1.58 -19.35 13.65
CA VAL A 163 -0.12 -19.33 13.78
C VAL A 163 0.50 -18.06 13.18
N ASP A 164 0.03 -17.61 12.02
CA ASP A 164 0.54 -16.40 11.35
C ASP A 164 -0.49 -15.79 10.38
N LEU A 165 -1.50 -15.12 10.93
CA LEU A 165 -2.60 -14.52 10.16
C LEU A 165 -2.14 -13.52 9.09
N ASN A 166 -0.98 -12.88 9.28
CA ASN A 166 -0.41 -11.92 8.34
C ASN A 166 0.07 -12.57 7.02
N LYS A 167 0.10 -13.91 6.97
CA LYS A 167 0.42 -14.69 5.78
C LYS A 167 -0.79 -15.36 5.13
N ILE A 168 -1.92 -15.43 5.83
CA ILE A 168 -3.07 -16.23 5.38
C ILE A 168 -3.93 -15.48 4.37
N ILE A 169 -4.18 -16.14 3.25
CA ILE A 169 -5.10 -15.72 2.20
C ILE A 169 -6.31 -16.64 2.23
N VAL A 170 -7.50 -16.07 2.18
CA VAL A 170 -8.75 -16.82 2.02
C VAL A 170 -9.46 -16.39 0.73
N ILE A 171 -10.07 -17.35 0.06
CA ILE A 171 -10.77 -17.17 -1.20
C ILE A 171 -12.17 -17.76 -1.03
N SER A 172 -13.17 -17.05 -1.54
CA SER A 172 -14.53 -17.56 -1.66
C SER A 172 -14.85 -17.77 -3.12
N ARG A 173 -15.08 -19.02 -3.52
CA ARG A 173 -15.63 -19.34 -4.85
C ARG A 173 -17.16 -19.22 -4.82
N SER A 174 -17.78 -19.21 -5.99
CA SER A 174 -19.24 -19.15 -6.16
C SER A 174 -19.92 -17.89 -5.59
N VAL A 175 -19.19 -16.77 -5.46
CA VAL A 175 -19.76 -15.48 -5.04
C VAL A 175 -20.55 -14.86 -6.20
N THR A 176 -21.86 -14.70 -6.03
CA THR A 176 -22.75 -14.27 -7.14
C THR A 176 -23.14 -12.79 -7.11
N THR A 177 -22.85 -12.08 -6.02
CA THR A 177 -23.26 -10.67 -5.86
C THR A 177 -22.18 -9.82 -5.21
N GLN A 178 -22.19 -8.52 -5.52
CA GLN A 178 -21.35 -7.51 -4.87
C GLN A 178 -21.54 -7.50 -3.34
N GLN A 179 -22.78 -7.54 -2.86
CA GLN A 179 -23.06 -7.47 -1.41
C GLN A 179 -22.48 -8.67 -0.66
N THR A 180 -22.60 -9.88 -1.23
CA THR A 180 -21.99 -11.08 -0.65
C THR A 180 -20.47 -10.95 -0.61
N ALA A 181 -19.85 -10.46 -1.70
CA ALA A 181 -18.41 -10.22 -1.76
C ALA A 181 -17.97 -9.25 -0.65
N GLU A 182 -18.66 -8.10 -0.49
CA GLU A 182 -18.36 -7.10 0.55
C GLU A 182 -18.52 -7.66 1.98
N ASN A 183 -19.56 -8.47 2.23
CA ASN A 183 -19.80 -9.05 3.56
C ASN A 183 -18.69 -10.05 3.93
N LEU A 184 -18.31 -10.93 3.00
CA LEU A 184 -17.25 -11.91 3.21
C LEU A 184 -15.87 -11.25 3.34
N THR A 185 -15.64 -10.19 2.56
CA THR A 185 -14.48 -9.30 2.70
C THR A 185 -14.39 -8.77 4.12
N ALA A 186 -15.46 -8.14 4.62
CA ALA A 186 -15.51 -7.62 5.98
C ALA A 186 -15.27 -8.72 7.04
N ALA A 187 -15.88 -9.91 6.86
CA ALA A 187 -15.67 -11.04 7.77
C ALA A 187 -14.21 -11.51 7.79
N ALA A 188 -13.58 -11.68 6.62
CA ALA A 188 -12.18 -12.10 6.52
C ALA A 188 -11.24 -11.12 7.24
N TYR A 189 -11.47 -9.82 7.10
CA TYR A 189 -10.64 -8.82 7.76
C TYR A 189 -10.93 -8.65 9.24
N ASN A 190 -12.16 -8.86 9.69
CA ASN A 190 -12.46 -8.94 11.13
C ASN A 190 -11.72 -10.11 11.78
N ASN A 191 -11.46 -11.18 11.01
CA ASN A 191 -10.62 -12.31 11.41
C ASN A 191 -9.11 -12.06 11.20
N SER A 192 -8.70 -10.86 10.75
CA SER A 192 -7.30 -10.47 10.54
C SER A 192 -6.54 -11.26 9.47
N PHE A 193 -7.24 -11.92 8.53
CA PHE A 193 -6.57 -12.53 7.38
C PHE A 193 -5.83 -11.47 6.55
N ALA A 194 -4.68 -11.85 5.96
CA ALA A 194 -3.84 -10.95 5.19
C ALA A 194 -4.54 -10.46 3.91
N PHE A 195 -5.18 -11.38 3.19
CA PHE A 195 -5.91 -11.08 1.96
C PHE A 195 -7.18 -11.90 1.84
N TYR A 196 -8.18 -11.29 1.22
CA TYR A 196 -9.42 -11.95 0.82
C TYR A 196 -9.62 -11.78 -0.69
N TYR A 197 -10.16 -12.80 -1.36
CA TYR A 197 -10.58 -12.69 -2.75
C TYR A 197 -11.92 -13.39 -3.01
N PRO A 198 -12.94 -12.66 -3.49
CA PRO A 198 -14.18 -13.26 -3.98
C PRO A 198 -14.05 -13.65 -5.45
N SER A 199 -14.64 -14.77 -5.84
CA SER A 199 -14.80 -15.17 -7.25
C SER A 199 -16.14 -15.85 -7.47
N TYR A 200 -16.81 -15.57 -8.58
CA TYR A 200 -18.00 -16.31 -8.99
C TYR A 200 -17.65 -17.69 -9.55
N ASP A 201 -16.63 -17.77 -10.39
CA ASP A 201 -16.29 -18.99 -11.12
C ASP A 201 -15.38 -19.88 -10.28
N ALA A 202 -15.80 -21.14 -10.12
CA ALA A 202 -15.01 -22.15 -9.43
C ALA A 202 -13.63 -22.41 -10.09
N ASN A 203 -13.47 -22.00 -11.36
CA ASN A 203 -12.24 -22.14 -12.14
C ASN A 203 -11.49 -20.83 -12.40
N TYR A 204 -11.99 -19.68 -11.90
CA TYR A 204 -11.37 -18.37 -12.07
C TYR A 204 -11.20 -17.89 -13.54
N GLN A 205 -12.05 -18.33 -14.47
CA GLN A 205 -11.94 -18.04 -15.91
C GLN A 205 -12.88 -16.93 -16.40
N VAL A 206 -13.79 -16.47 -15.54
CA VAL A 206 -14.82 -15.49 -15.92
C VAL A 206 -14.60 -14.17 -15.17
N TRP A 207 -14.70 -13.06 -15.90
CA TRP A 207 -14.77 -11.73 -15.30
C TRP A 207 -16.21 -11.42 -14.90
N ASP A 208 -16.45 -11.23 -13.60
CA ASP A 208 -17.80 -11.02 -13.09
C ASP A 208 -18.24 -9.57 -13.23
N SER A 209 -19.49 -9.35 -13.64
CA SER A 209 -20.05 -8.01 -13.85
C SER A 209 -20.09 -7.17 -12.57
N TRP A 210 -20.17 -7.82 -11.40
CA TRP A 210 -20.16 -7.16 -10.09
C TRP A 210 -18.74 -6.87 -9.57
N LEU A 211 -17.70 -7.49 -10.13
CA LEU A 211 -16.33 -7.43 -9.59
C LEU A 211 -15.77 -6.02 -9.62
N GLN A 212 -16.05 -5.26 -10.69
CA GLN A 212 -15.60 -3.87 -10.81
C GLN A 212 -16.23 -2.98 -9.74
N SER A 213 -17.55 -3.06 -9.54
CA SER A 213 -18.26 -2.30 -8.51
C SER A 213 -17.79 -2.68 -7.11
N TYR A 214 -17.55 -3.98 -6.87
CA TYR A 214 -16.96 -4.48 -5.63
C TYR A 214 -15.58 -3.87 -5.33
N PHE A 215 -14.66 -3.83 -6.31
CA PHE A 215 -13.35 -3.20 -6.12
C PHE A 215 -13.47 -1.69 -5.86
N GLN A 216 -14.41 -1.01 -6.53
CA GLN A 216 -14.66 0.41 -6.26
C GLN A 216 -15.21 0.64 -4.83
N ALA A 217 -16.14 -0.20 -4.38
CA ALA A 217 -16.73 -0.09 -3.04
C ALA A 217 -15.76 -0.46 -1.91
N THR A 218 -14.86 -1.42 -2.14
CA THR A 218 -13.82 -1.79 -1.16
C THR A 218 -12.70 -0.75 -1.06
N VAL A 219 -12.40 -0.03 -2.15
CA VAL A 219 -11.53 1.18 -2.10
C VAL A 219 -12.23 2.34 -1.39
N GLN A 220 -13.55 2.51 -1.61
CA GLN A 220 -14.33 3.62 -1.05
C GLN A 220 -14.80 3.42 0.41
N SER A 221 -14.79 2.18 0.92
CA SER A 221 -15.07 1.87 2.33
C SER A 221 -13.85 1.98 3.25
N GLN A 222 -12.75 2.56 2.76
CA GLN A 222 -11.69 3.00 3.66
C GLN A 222 -12.21 4.17 4.50
N PRO A 223 -12.17 4.08 5.84
CA PRO A 223 -12.43 5.25 6.65
C PRO A 223 -11.43 6.33 6.25
N THR A 224 -11.91 7.56 6.03
CA THR A 224 -11.02 8.71 5.83
C THR A 224 -10.01 8.72 6.97
N LEU A 225 -8.75 8.42 6.66
CA LEU A 225 -7.69 8.41 7.65
C LEU A 225 -7.36 9.85 8.00
N ILE A 226 -7.60 10.24 9.25
CA ILE A 226 -7.39 11.60 9.72
C ILE A 226 -6.25 11.57 10.74
N ILE A 227 -5.17 12.28 10.42
CA ILE A 227 -4.13 12.60 11.40
C ILE A 227 -4.59 13.87 12.13
N ASN A 228 -4.71 13.76 13.46
CA ASN A 228 -4.96 14.88 14.35
C ASN A 228 -3.64 15.34 14.98
N GLY A 229 -3.45 16.66 15.08
CA GLY A 229 -2.31 17.27 15.75
C GLY A 229 -2.35 18.79 15.59
N ASN A 230 -1.57 19.51 16.39
CA ASN A 230 -1.40 20.95 16.17
C ASN A 230 -0.54 21.16 14.91
N THR A 231 -1.12 21.81 13.90
CA THR A 231 -0.48 22.08 12.59
C THR A 231 0.36 23.35 12.59
N ASN A 232 0.34 24.15 13.65
CA ASN A 232 1.15 25.36 13.77
C ASN A 232 1.89 25.33 15.10
N ILE A 233 3.20 25.07 15.05
CA ILE A 233 4.06 25.11 16.22
C ILE A 233 5.22 26.06 16.00
N THR A 234 5.82 26.52 17.10
CA THR A 234 6.99 27.39 17.03
C THR A 234 8.27 26.57 16.98
N ILE A 235 9.31 27.06 16.32
CA ILE A 235 10.61 26.39 16.27
C ILE A 235 11.08 26.00 17.69
N GLY A 236 11.48 24.74 17.85
CA GLY A 236 11.89 24.15 19.13
C GLY A 236 10.75 23.59 19.98
N GLN A 237 9.49 23.78 19.60
CA GLN A 237 8.34 23.08 20.21
C GLN A 237 8.10 21.72 19.55
N SER A 238 7.36 20.87 20.26
CA SER A 238 6.84 19.60 19.73
C SER A 238 5.35 19.66 19.45
N THR A 239 4.87 18.75 18.61
CA THR A 239 3.45 18.42 18.48
C THR A 239 3.28 16.91 18.56
N THR A 240 2.16 16.45 19.13
CA THR A 240 1.80 15.04 19.15
C THR A 240 0.77 14.80 18.06
N LEU A 241 1.10 13.90 17.14
CA LEU A 241 0.22 13.44 16.08
C LEU A 241 -0.47 12.16 16.54
N SER A 242 -1.72 12.00 16.14
CA SER A 242 -2.53 10.81 16.44
C SER A 242 -3.39 10.47 15.23
N MET A 243 -3.73 9.19 15.05
CA MET A 243 -4.64 8.76 14.00
C MET A 243 -5.78 7.94 14.61
N PRO A 244 -6.75 8.59 15.28
CA PRO A 244 -7.80 7.90 16.02
C PRO A 244 -8.77 7.12 15.12
N SER A 245 -8.79 7.44 13.82
CA SER A 245 -9.59 6.73 12.81
C SER A 245 -9.07 5.32 12.47
N CYS A 246 -7.94 4.89 13.04
CA CYS A 246 -7.32 3.61 12.77
C CYS A 246 -7.34 2.70 14.01
N SER A 247 -7.91 1.50 13.85
CA SER A 247 -7.93 0.45 14.88
C SER A 247 -6.79 -0.59 14.73
N HIS A 248 -5.92 -0.41 13.73
CA HIS A 248 -4.83 -1.33 13.38
C HIS A 248 -3.46 -0.73 13.77
N PRO A 249 -2.35 -1.50 13.70
CA PRO A 249 -1.02 -0.94 13.89
C PRO A 249 -0.76 0.25 12.94
N ILE A 250 -0.19 1.31 13.51
CA ILE A 250 0.12 2.55 12.78
C ILE A 250 1.63 2.66 12.64
N GLU A 251 2.07 2.94 11.42
CA GLU A 251 3.44 3.31 11.11
C GLU A 251 3.51 4.77 10.64
N TRP A 252 4.47 5.51 11.19
CA TRP A 252 4.66 6.93 10.90
C TRP A 252 5.87 7.13 10.00
N TYR A 253 5.79 8.12 9.11
CA TYR A 253 6.82 8.44 8.14
C TYR A 253 6.96 9.97 8.00
N ASP A 254 8.14 10.42 7.56
CA ASP A 254 8.45 11.80 7.21
C ASP A 254 8.51 12.03 5.69
N ASN A 255 8.29 10.96 4.90
CA ASN A 255 8.33 10.99 3.44
C ASN A 255 7.20 10.10 2.86
N PRO A 256 6.53 10.53 1.78
CA PRO A 256 5.39 9.81 1.21
C PRO A 256 5.75 8.42 0.66
N THR A 257 7.01 8.19 0.25
CA THR A 257 7.47 6.94 -0.37
C THR A 257 8.50 6.18 0.47
N ALA A 258 8.82 6.64 1.69
CA ALA A 258 9.74 5.94 2.57
C ALA A 258 9.28 4.50 2.85
N THR A 259 10.19 3.55 2.80
CA THR A 259 9.92 2.12 3.04
C THR A 259 10.15 1.69 4.49
N GLN A 260 10.76 2.56 5.31
CA GLN A 260 11.01 2.34 6.73
C GLN A 260 10.31 3.43 7.55
N PRO A 261 9.56 3.07 8.60
CA PRO A 261 8.89 4.05 9.44
C PRO A 261 9.87 4.75 10.38
N ILE A 262 9.59 6.01 10.71
CA ILE A 262 10.30 6.76 11.75
C ILE A 262 9.83 6.38 13.16
N SER A 263 8.61 5.83 13.27
CA SER A 263 8.05 5.33 14.52
C SER A 263 6.81 4.46 14.26
N SER A 264 6.38 3.72 15.28
CA SER A 264 5.14 2.93 15.27
C SER A 264 4.32 3.19 16.53
N GLY A 265 2.99 3.16 16.40
CA GLY A 265 2.07 3.30 17.52
C GLY A 265 0.95 4.30 17.25
N ALA A 266 -0.07 4.30 18.12
CA ALA A 266 -1.27 5.13 17.95
C ALA A 266 -0.98 6.64 17.85
N THR A 267 0.14 7.08 18.42
CA THR A 267 0.62 8.45 18.40
C THR A 267 2.11 8.53 18.15
N ILE A 268 2.58 9.70 17.68
CA ILE A 268 4.00 10.06 17.61
C ILE A 268 4.17 11.51 18.08
N THR A 269 5.23 11.81 18.82
CA THR A 269 5.64 13.19 19.13
C THR A 269 6.79 13.59 18.23
N VAL A 270 6.63 14.71 17.52
CA VAL A 270 7.60 15.20 16.52
C VAL A 270 8.09 16.61 16.88
N PHE A 271 9.33 16.91 16.49
CA PHE A 271 10.03 18.19 16.74
C PHE A 271 10.55 18.82 15.43
N PRO A 272 9.69 19.17 14.45
CA PRO A 272 10.15 19.73 13.19
C PRO A 272 10.85 21.10 13.38
N ALA A 273 11.97 21.31 12.68
CA ALA A 273 12.69 22.59 12.67
C ALA A 273 12.26 23.52 11.52
N THR A 274 11.66 22.95 10.48
CA THR A 274 11.07 23.63 9.32
C THR A 274 9.71 23.02 9.01
N ASN A 275 8.94 23.64 8.12
CA ASN A 275 7.68 23.05 7.65
C ASN A 275 7.92 21.60 7.19
N GLN A 276 7.18 20.66 7.75
CA GLN A 276 7.37 19.24 7.51
C GLN A 276 6.02 18.56 7.40
N THR A 277 5.86 17.72 6.37
CA THR A 277 4.71 16.84 6.24
C THR A 277 5.05 15.48 6.83
N TYR A 278 4.17 14.99 7.69
CA TYR A 278 4.22 13.64 8.23
C TYR A 278 3.13 12.80 7.62
N TYR A 279 3.39 11.51 7.52
CA TYR A 279 2.51 10.54 6.91
C TYR A 279 2.25 9.38 7.89
N ALA A 280 1.02 8.88 7.91
CA ALA A 280 0.65 7.74 8.73
C ALA A 280 0.04 6.65 7.84
N ASP A 281 0.55 5.44 7.99
CA ASP A 281 0.02 4.23 7.37
C ASP A 281 -0.76 3.46 8.44
N CYS A 282 -2.07 3.35 8.26
CA CYS A 282 -2.88 2.43 9.02
C CYS A 282 -2.72 1.07 8.35
N LYS A 283 -2.07 0.09 9.01
CA LYS A 283 -1.89 -1.27 8.46
C LYS A 283 -3.21 -2.06 8.45
N LYS A 284 -4.21 -1.51 7.77
CA LYS A 284 -5.45 -2.19 7.45
C LYS A 284 -5.18 -3.06 6.21
N PRO A 285 -5.44 -4.37 6.29
CA PRO A 285 -5.43 -5.20 5.10
C PRO A 285 -6.62 -4.76 4.21
N LEU A 286 -6.35 -4.37 2.94
CA LEU A 286 -7.17 -3.69 1.90
C LEU A 286 -6.73 -2.28 1.53
N CYS A 287 -5.84 -1.65 2.28
CA CYS A 287 -5.31 -0.37 1.86
C CYS A 287 -4.17 -0.59 0.86
N THR A 288 -4.42 -0.30 -0.42
CA THR A 288 -3.37 0.30 -1.25
C THR A 288 -2.76 1.42 -0.42
N ILE A 289 -1.43 1.52 -0.38
CA ILE A 289 -0.62 2.36 0.52
C ILE A 289 -1.08 3.83 0.48
N LEU A 290 -2.20 4.15 1.12
CA LEU A 290 -2.80 5.46 1.14
C LEU A 290 -2.45 6.02 2.51
N ARG A 291 -1.30 6.69 2.57
CA ARG A 291 -0.92 7.37 3.79
C ARG A 291 -1.80 8.58 3.99
N ALA A 292 -2.38 8.72 5.18
CA ALA A 292 -2.85 10.03 5.61
C ALA A 292 -1.65 10.96 5.73
N SER A 293 -1.84 12.25 5.50
CA SER A 293 -0.76 13.23 5.65
C SER A 293 -1.23 14.45 6.44
N LEU A 294 -0.31 15.03 7.21
CA LEU A 294 -0.52 16.27 7.92
C LEU A 294 0.75 17.12 7.84
N THR A 295 0.60 18.35 7.35
CA THR A 295 1.69 19.33 7.32
C THR A 295 1.72 20.13 8.60
N ILE A 296 2.88 20.13 9.26
CA ILE A 296 3.18 20.96 10.41
C ILE A 296 3.94 22.18 9.89
N ASN A 297 3.36 23.36 10.10
CA ASN A 297 3.98 24.64 9.80
C ASN A 297 4.79 25.10 11.02
N ILE A 298 6.06 25.41 10.79
CA ILE A 298 6.95 25.97 11.79
C ILE A 298 6.92 27.48 11.70
N CYS A 299 6.41 28.10 12.76
CA CYS A 299 6.54 29.53 12.96
C CYS A 299 7.90 29.82 13.61
N VAL A 300 8.64 30.79 13.08
CA VAL A 300 9.85 31.29 13.72
C VAL A 300 9.45 32.30 14.79
N ASN A 301 9.90 32.09 16.03
CA ASN A 301 9.58 32.93 17.19
C ASN A 301 9.77 34.43 16.92
N ASN A 302 10.93 34.75 16.34
CA ASN A 302 11.33 36.09 15.94
C ASN A 302 11.82 36.04 14.50
N GLN A 303 11.28 36.90 13.64
CA GLN A 303 11.75 37.04 12.26
C GLN A 303 12.18 38.49 12.01
N ILE A 304 13.39 38.65 11.47
CA ILE A 304 13.90 39.90 10.93
C ILE A 304 13.56 39.93 9.44
N ILE A 305 12.88 40.98 9.01
CA ILE A 305 12.47 41.14 7.61
C ILE A 305 13.67 41.66 6.80
N PRO A 306 13.96 41.09 5.61
CA PRO A 306 15.13 41.45 4.83
C PRO A 306 15.12 42.90 4.32
N ASN A 307 16.32 43.46 4.17
CA ASN A 307 16.56 44.82 3.68
C ASN A 307 16.01 44.99 2.25
N VAL A 308 14.91 45.75 2.14
CA VAL A 308 14.22 46.21 0.93
C VAL A 308 13.17 45.23 0.37
N LEU A 309 11.91 45.68 0.36
CA LEU A 309 10.77 44.98 -0.22
C LEU A 309 10.30 45.73 -1.47
N THR A 310 10.49 45.14 -2.65
CA THR A 310 10.11 45.72 -3.94
C THR A 310 9.00 44.91 -4.61
N GLY A 311 8.01 45.61 -5.18
CA GLY A 311 7.21 45.13 -6.32
C GLY A 311 6.25 43.96 -6.13
N GLU A 312 6.18 43.30 -4.98
CA GLU A 312 5.28 42.16 -4.74
C GLU A 312 4.50 42.28 -3.42
N ASN A 313 3.34 41.63 -3.38
CA ASN A 313 2.56 41.45 -2.16
C ASN A 313 3.29 40.45 -1.24
N LYS A 314 3.71 40.87 -0.05
CA LYS A 314 4.39 40.01 0.93
C LYS A 314 3.70 40.01 2.28
N ILE A 315 3.52 38.82 2.84
CA ILE A 315 2.95 38.60 4.17
C ILE A 315 4.00 37.93 5.05
N TYR A 316 4.35 38.56 6.17
CA TYR A 316 5.24 38.00 7.19
C TYR A 316 4.44 37.71 8.46
N LYS A 317 4.67 36.53 9.07
CA LYS A 317 3.97 36.08 10.28
C LYS A 317 4.96 35.55 11.31
N ALA A 318 4.85 35.98 12.57
CA ALA A 318 5.61 35.42 13.70
C ALA A 318 4.73 35.30 14.95
N PRO A 319 4.90 34.27 15.81
CA PRO A 319 4.01 34.05 16.94
C PRO A 319 4.32 35.00 18.10
N ASN A 320 5.54 35.51 18.19
CA ASN A 320 5.95 36.48 19.19
C ASN A 320 6.26 37.83 18.56
N SER A 321 7.37 37.95 17.81
CA SER A 321 7.78 39.26 17.29
C SER A 321 8.23 39.28 15.84
N LEU A 322 7.88 40.37 15.14
CA LEU A 322 8.53 40.75 13.88
C LEU A 322 9.28 42.06 14.07
N GLN A 323 10.48 42.12 13.49
CA GLN A 323 11.27 43.33 13.42
C GLN A 323 11.43 43.75 11.96
N LEU A 324 11.01 44.96 11.64
CA LEU A 324 11.23 45.59 10.33
C LEU A 324 12.38 46.59 10.47
N ASN A 325 13.43 46.44 9.68
CA ASN A 325 14.54 47.41 9.57
C ASN A 325 14.71 47.92 8.14
N SER A 326 13.67 47.78 7.33
CA SER A 326 13.79 47.72 5.88
C SER A 326 13.00 48.83 5.19
N GLN A 327 13.34 49.11 3.93
CA GLN A 327 12.57 50.01 3.07
C GLN A 327 11.42 49.25 2.40
N VAL A 328 10.20 49.80 2.48
CA VAL A 328 9.03 49.35 1.71
C VAL A 328 8.90 50.25 0.50
N ALA A 329 9.18 49.72 -0.70
CA ALA A 329 9.22 50.51 -1.92
C ALA A 329 7.82 50.91 -2.40
N SER A 330 7.74 52.01 -3.17
CA SER A 330 6.51 52.42 -3.84
C SER A 330 5.93 51.28 -4.70
N GLY A 331 4.62 51.05 -4.61
CA GLY A 331 3.92 49.95 -5.27
C GLY A 331 3.95 48.60 -4.53
N ALA A 332 4.68 48.46 -3.42
CA ALA A 332 4.66 47.23 -2.62
C ALA A 332 3.43 47.18 -1.69
N ASN A 333 2.85 45.98 -1.50
CA ASN A 333 1.90 45.72 -0.42
C ASN A 333 2.56 44.80 0.63
N LEU A 334 2.75 45.30 1.84
CA LEU A 334 3.33 44.56 2.96
C LEU A 334 2.29 44.34 4.06
N GLN A 335 2.12 43.08 4.49
CA GLN A 335 1.36 42.74 5.69
C GLN A 335 2.25 42.05 6.73
N LEU A 336 2.27 42.58 7.94
CA LEU A 336 2.97 42.03 9.10
C LEU A 336 1.95 41.53 10.13
N GLN A 337 2.13 40.30 10.60
CA GLN A 337 1.30 39.73 11.68
C GLN A 337 2.22 39.17 12.76
N ALA A 338 2.13 39.70 13.98
CA ALA A 338 2.85 39.14 15.12
C ALA A 338 1.93 38.87 16.30
N GLY A 339 2.17 37.79 17.06
CA GLY A 339 1.29 37.48 18.20
C GLY A 339 1.48 38.38 19.42
N SER A 340 2.67 38.98 19.61
CA SER A 340 2.95 39.86 20.77
C SER A 340 3.46 41.24 20.38
N GLN A 341 4.43 41.33 19.46
CA GLN A 341 5.13 42.59 19.20
C GLN A 341 5.47 42.78 17.72
N LEU A 342 5.18 43.97 17.20
CA LEU A 342 5.74 44.47 15.95
C LEU A 342 6.68 45.62 16.27
N LEU A 343 7.94 45.51 15.86
CA LEU A 343 8.94 46.53 16.07
C LEU A 343 9.39 47.11 14.74
N LEU A 344 9.11 48.40 14.54
CA LEU A 344 9.67 49.19 13.45
C LEU A 344 10.98 49.78 13.96
N LEU A 345 12.10 49.26 13.47
CA LEU A 345 13.43 49.70 13.85
C LEU A 345 13.78 51.02 13.17
N GLN A 346 14.68 51.78 13.79
CA GLN A 346 15.22 53.01 13.24
C GLN A 346 15.83 52.75 11.86
N GLY A 347 15.41 53.52 10.85
CA GLY A 347 15.78 53.29 9.44
C GLY A 347 14.68 52.62 8.60
N THR A 348 13.58 52.19 9.21
CA THR A 348 12.37 51.78 8.46
C THR A 348 11.86 52.96 7.62
N ASN A 349 11.72 52.76 6.32
CA ASN A 349 11.24 53.78 5.39
C ASN A 349 10.10 53.22 4.53
N ILE A 350 8.89 53.74 4.72
CA ILE A 350 7.71 53.34 3.96
C ILE A 350 7.46 54.40 2.88
N GLN A 351 7.72 54.06 1.62
CA GLN A 351 7.63 55.02 0.52
C GLN A 351 6.18 55.31 0.12
N SER A 352 5.94 56.53 -0.36
CA SER A 352 4.65 56.93 -0.92
C SER A 352 4.24 56.01 -2.08
N GLY A 353 2.97 55.58 -2.08
CA GLY A 353 2.43 54.62 -3.06
C GLY A 353 2.57 53.15 -2.65
N SER A 354 3.07 52.85 -1.44
CA SER A 354 3.01 51.50 -0.86
C SER A 354 1.77 51.33 0.04
N VAL A 355 1.40 50.07 0.30
CA VAL A 355 0.43 49.72 1.34
C VAL A 355 1.16 48.97 2.44
N PHE A 356 0.99 49.44 3.67
CA PHE A 356 1.56 48.81 4.86
C PHE A 356 0.44 48.46 5.83
N LYS A 357 0.33 47.18 6.18
CA LYS A 357 -0.62 46.67 7.17
C LYS A 357 0.12 45.93 8.26
N SER A 358 -0.16 46.26 9.52
CA SER A 358 0.45 45.65 10.69
C SER A 358 -0.65 45.21 11.66
N GLU A 359 -0.62 43.95 12.09
CA GLU A 359 -1.62 43.40 12.99
C GLU A 359 -0.95 42.61 14.13
N ILE A 360 -1.43 42.81 15.36
CA ILE A 360 -1.13 41.89 16.46
C ILE A 360 -2.19 40.79 16.43
N LYS A 361 -1.80 39.61 15.93
CA LYS A 361 -2.68 38.45 15.76
C LYS A 361 -1.85 37.17 15.92
N SER A 362 -2.39 36.18 16.60
CA SER A 362 -1.73 34.86 16.73
C SER A 362 -1.48 34.25 15.35
N CYS A 363 -0.41 33.46 15.19
CA CYS A 363 -0.15 32.74 13.93
C CYS A 363 -1.21 31.68 13.60
N SER A 364 -2.07 31.34 14.57
CA SER A 364 -3.05 30.26 14.51
C SER A 364 -4.41 30.62 13.92
N GLU A 365 -4.62 31.84 13.40
CA GLU A 365 -5.92 32.27 12.83
C GLU A 365 -5.84 32.89 11.42
#